data_AF-A0A535YUE6-F1
#
_entry.id   AF-A0A535YUE6-F1
#
_cell.length_a   1.000
_cell.length_b   1.000
_cell.length_c   1.000
_cell.angle_alpha   90.00
_cell.angle_beta   90.00
_cell.angle_gamma   90.00
#
_symmetry.space_group_name_H-M   'P 1'
#
loop_
_entity.id
_entity.type
_entity.pdbx_description
1 polymer ?
#
loop_
_entity_poly.entity_id
_entity_poly.type
_entity_poly.pdbx_seq_one_letter_code
_entity_poly.pdbx_strand_id
1 'polypeptide(L)'
;MSIEQAPRLLDYKGSLDQTPLLALLQSMQAQRATGTLQVRKAGEAFSLFFLFGHLFHAYGNGTQGEDAVFEPLAWRQGDYTFDPKSKLPTEETITAPTADILAEAKRRGVPGSDNGTGSRPAAAPNPPAGATAPPARAPEAVSERAVVSPQQPPAPQAIPEEGPPATELYPLPVGKLVYESLKTAFVDFPKLLRSLSADRLTGYLRLTGQASRGMILFYQGSLIESFYDGGAVVTTGRTAFSLFKNDVDRGEGSMDVIELSAEVVTAIYQLLTAPTILQGLLARFVDVRALLQYLQEEKIHGSLLVRAPEEMGIVLLRDGALLGAFTRGQPQLVSDPEIVTRLCAESKTRIEVKAV
;
A
#
# COMPACT_ATOMS: atom_id res chain seq x y z
N MET A 1 33.81 2.19 -13.56
CA MET A 1 32.49 1.53 -13.59
C MET A 1 32.45 0.56 -12.43
N SER A 2 31.84 0.96 -11.31
CA SER A 2 31.56 0.04 -10.21
C SER A 2 30.20 -0.57 -10.50
N ILE A 3 30.16 -1.89 -10.64
CA ILE A 3 28.93 -2.66 -10.83
C ILE A 3 28.11 -2.50 -9.56
N GLU A 4 26.97 -1.81 -9.67
CA GLU A 4 25.96 -1.73 -8.64
C GLU A 4 25.44 -3.15 -8.38
N GLN A 5 25.81 -3.71 -7.23
CA GLN A 5 25.37 -5.03 -6.81
C GLN A 5 23.88 -4.97 -6.50
N ALA A 6 23.07 -5.65 -7.31
CA ALA A 6 21.70 -6.00 -6.95
C ALA A 6 21.68 -6.69 -5.57
N PRO A 7 20.70 -6.37 -4.68
CA PRO A 7 20.62 -7.00 -3.38
C PRO A 7 20.45 -8.52 -3.55
N ARG A 8 21.33 -9.28 -2.91
CA ARG A 8 21.36 -10.74 -2.98
C ARG A 8 20.02 -11.32 -2.48
N LEU A 9 19.61 -12.43 -3.10
CA LEU A 9 18.51 -13.29 -2.68
C LEU A 9 18.55 -13.47 -1.15
N LEU A 10 17.45 -13.17 -0.48
CA LEU A 10 17.29 -13.39 0.96
C LEU A 10 17.41 -14.90 1.20
N ASP A 11 18.49 -15.34 1.84
CA ASP A 11 18.56 -16.70 2.35
C ASP A 11 17.51 -16.86 3.44
N TYR A 12 16.58 -17.80 3.25
CA TYR A 12 15.48 -18.07 4.17
C TYR A 12 15.93 -18.65 5.53
N LYS A 13 17.23 -18.85 5.71
CA LYS A 13 17.85 -19.24 6.98
C LYS A 13 19.28 -18.71 7.02
N GLY A 14 19.76 -18.35 8.19
CA GLY A 14 21.13 -17.85 8.33
C GLY A 14 21.45 -17.48 9.77
N SER A 15 22.57 -16.79 9.95
CA SER A 15 23.04 -16.33 11.26
C SER A 15 23.08 -14.80 11.32
N LEU A 16 22.71 -14.26 12.48
CA LEU A 16 22.74 -12.82 12.76
C LEU A 16 24.16 -12.24 12.77
N ASP A 17 25.17 -13.07 12.99
CA ASP A 17 26.59 -12.67 12.92
C ASP A 17 26.99 -12.27 11.48
N GLN A 18 26.33 -12.87 10.48
CA GLN A 18 26.57 -12.60 9.06
C GLN A 18 25.65 -11.49 8.53
N THR A 19 24.37 -11.56 8.91
CA THR A 19 23.34 -10.60 8.50
C THR A 19 22.66 -10.05 9.74
N PRO A 20 23.03 -8.85 10.21
CA PRO A 20 22.39 -8.22 11.36
C PRO A 20 20.88 -8.14 11.17
N LEU A 21 20.12 -8.35 12.26
CA LEU A 21 18.66 -8.38 12.18
C LEU A 21 18.10 -7.09 11.56
N LEU A 22 18.67 -5.93 11.88
CA LEU A 22 18.27 -4.65 11.29
C LEU A 22 18.34 -4.65 9.75
N ALA A 23 19.42 -5.19 9.18
CA ALA A 23 19.60 -5.28 7.73
C ALA A 23 18.64 -6.30 7.11
N LEU A 24 18.38 -7.41 7.82
CA LEU A 24 17.41 -8.41 7.41
C LEU A 24 16.00 -7.82 7.34
N LEU A 25 15.59 -7.05 8.36
CA LEU A 25 14.28 -6.40 8.39
C LEU A 25 14.14 -5.33 7.29
N GLN A 26 15.19 -4.55 7.03
CA GLN A 26 15.20 -3.60 5.91
C GLN A 26 15.05 -4.31 4.56
N SER A 27 15.73 -5.44 4.39
CA SER A 27 15.64 -6.23 3.17
C SER A 27 14.24 -6.84 3.00
N MET A 28 13.65 -7.38 4.07
CA MET A 28 12.27 -7.88 4.06
C MET A 28 11.25 -6.79 3.76
N GLN A 29 11.46 -5.58 4.27
CA GLN A 29 10.62 -4.42 3.96
C GLN A 29 10.74 -4.02 2.48
N ALA A 30 11.96 -3.95 1.94
CA ALA A 30 12.21 -3.64 0.54
C ALA A 30 11.60 -4.68 -0.41
N GLN A 31 11.66 -5.96 -0.04
CA GLN A 31 11.12 -7.07 -0.82
C GLN A 31 9.63 -7.34 -0.59
N ARG A 32 8.95 -6.53 0.24
CA ARG A 32 7.53 -6.72 0.60
C ARG A 32 7.23 -8.13 1.12
N ALA A 33 8.18 -8.72 1.86
CA ALA A 33 8.09 -10.09 2.34
C ALA A 33 6.84 -10.30 3.20
N THR A 34 6.19 -11.45 3.06
CA THR A 34 5.05 -11.87 3.87
C THR A 34 5.33 -13.25 4.43
N GLY A 35 5.18 -13.44 5.74
CA GLY A 35 5.54 -14.68 6.41
C GLY A 35 6.03 -14.46 7.84
N THR A 36 6.62 -15.48 8.45
CA THR A 36 7.15 -15.40 9.82
C THR A 36 8.67 -15.52 9.81
N LEU A 37 9.34 -14.52 10.36
CA LEU A 37 10.75 -14.57 10.71
C LEU A 37 10.89 -15.04 12.16
N GLN A 38 11.52 -16.19 12.34
CA GLN A 38 11.93 -16.71 13.64
C GLN A 38 13.38 -16.32 13.90
N VAL A 39 13.65 -15.72 15.05
CA VAL A 39 14.99 -15.36 15.50
C VAL A 39 15.26 -16.04 16.83
N ARG A 40 16.41 -16.71 16.97
CA ARG A 40 16.75 -17.52 18.15
C ARG A 40 18.15 -17.24 18.64
N LYS A 41 18.33 -17.16 19.95
CA LYS A 41 19.64 -17.02 20.61
C LYS A 41 19.59 -17.61 22.01
N ALA A 42 20.50 -18.53 22.32
CA ALA A 42 20.76 -19.03 23.68
C ALA A 42 19.51 -19.45 24.51
N GLY A 43 18.46 -19.95 23.86
CA GLY A 43 17.21 -20.39 24.52
C GLY A 43 16.04 -19.38 24.43
N GLU A 44 16.31 -18.15 24.03
CA GLU A 44 15.30 -17.14 23.71
C GLU A 44 14.93 -17.21 22.22
N ALA A 45 13.63 -17.04 21.93
CA ALA A 45 13.10 -17.07 20.57
C ALA A 45 12.04 -15.99 20.38
N PHE A 46 12.18 -15.24 19.30
CA PHE A 46 11.24 -14.21 18.87
C PHE A 46 10.65 -14.57 17.52
N SER A 47 9.34 -14.42 17.42
CA SER A 47 8.57 -14.59 16.20
C SER A 47 8.14 -13.21 15.70
N LEU A 48 8.66 -12.80 14.55
CA LEU A 48 8.33 -11.55 13.87
C LEU A 48 7.48 -11.87 12.64
N PHE A 49 6.27 -11.33 12.56
CA PHE A 49 5.34 -11.61 11.48
C PHE A 49 5.31 -10.43 10.52
N PHE A 50 5.52 -10.74 9.25
CA PHE A 50 5.56 -9.79 8.15
C PHE A 50 4.31 -9.90 7.29
N LEU A 51 3.77 -8.75 6.92
CA LEU A 51 2.70 -8.59 5.94
C LEU A 51 3.06 -7.41 5.03
N PHE A 52 3.29 -7.66 3.74
CA PHE A 52 3.76 -6.67 2.75
C PHE A 52 5.05 -5.95 3.15
N GLY A 53 5.99 -6.67 3.78
CA GLY A 53 7.23 -6.08 4.26
C GLY A 53 7.06 -5.22 5.52
N HIS A 54 5.86 -5.19 6.10
CA HIS A 54 5.61 -4.54 7.39
C HIS A 54 5.56 -5.58 8.50
N LEU A 55 6.17 -5.25 9.63
CA LEU A 55 5.89 -5.90 10.89
C LEU A 55 4.41 -5.72 11.25
N PHE A 56 3.72 -6.85 11.35
CA PHE A 56 2.30 -6.96 11.68
C PHE A 56 2.11 -7.38 13.14
N HIS A 57 2.95 -8.32 13.57
CA HIS A 57 2.90 -8.87 14.91
C HIS A 57 4.31 -9.27 15.33
N ALA A 58 4.60 -9.19 16.61
CA ALA A 58 5.78 -9.82 17.19
C ALA A 58 5.45 -10.37 18.56
N TYR A 59 6.03 -11.52 18.89
CA TYR A 59 6.03 -12.05 20.24
C TYR A 59 7.29 -12.86 20.51
N GLY A 60 7.71 -12.88 21.77
CA GLY A 60 8.83 -13.70 22.23
C GLY A 60 9.14 -13.38 23.68
N ASN A 61 9.64 -14.35 24.43
CA ASN A 61 10.06 -14.15 25.82
C ASN A 61 9.02 -13.48 26.75
N GLY A 62 7.73 -13.69 26.51
CA GLY A 62 6.64 -13.08 27.30
C GLY A 62 6.31 -11.63 26.94
N THR A 63 6.97 -11.03 25.95
CA THR A 63 6.65 -9.72 25.38
C THR A 63 5.93 -9.86 24.03
N GLN A 64 5.15 -8.84 23.66
CA GLN A 64 4.35 -8.80 22.43
C GLN A 64 4.37 -7.37 21.86
N GLY A 65 4.25 -7.24 20.54
CA GLY A 65 4.24 -5.93 19.87
C GLY A 65 5.65 -5.36 19.67
N GLU A 66 5.77 -4.04 19.67
CA GLU A 66 7.02 -3.36 19.34
C GLU A 66 8.18 -3.72 20.30
N ASP A 67 7.88 -3.93 21.58
CA ASP A 67 8.88 -4.35 22.57
C ASP A 67 9.52 -5.70 22.21
N ALA A 68 8.74 -6.63 21.67
CA ALA A 68 9.21 -7.93 21.19
C ALA A 68 10.04 -7.85 19.89
N VAL A 69 10.14 -6.66 19.28
CA VAL A 69 11.01 -6.40 18.12
C VAL A 69 12.35 -5.82 18.57
N PHE A 70 12.33 -4.91 19.55
CA PHE A 70 13.55 -4.21 19.99
C PHE A 70 14.55 -5.13 20.70
N GLU A 71 14.07 -6.14 21.42
CA GLU A 71 14.92 -7.10 22.13
C GLU A 71 15.79 -7.95 21.19
N PRO A 72 15.24 -8.68 20.20
CA PRO A 72 16.07 -9.43 19.24
C PRO A 72 16.88 -8.52 18.31
N LEU A 73 16.44 -7.27 18.09
CA LEU A 73 17.21 -6.29 17.31
C LEU A 73 18.57 -6.02 17.93
N ALA A 74 18.66 -5.97 19.27
CA ALA A 74 19.92 -5.75 19.99
C ALA A 74 20.92 -6.92 19.89
N TRP A 75 20.53 -8.07 19.32
CA TRP A 75 21.39 -9.24 19.24
C TRP A 75 22.43 -9.12 18.12
N ARG A 76 23.68 -9.47 18.44
CA ARG A 76 24.78 -9.59 17.46
C ARG A 76 24.95 -11.00 16.91
N GLN A 77 24.45 -11.99 17.64
CA GLN A 77 24.64 -13.41 17.36
C GLN A 77 23.31 -14.13 17.54
N GLY A 78 23.13 -15.22 16.80
CA GLY A 78 21.91 -16.01 16.81
C GLY A 78 21.60 -16.55 15.43
N ASP A 79 20.58 -17.39 15.35
CA ASP A 79 20.11 -17.97 14.10
C ASP A 79 18.75 -17.39 13.74
N TYR A 80 18.51 -17.25 12.44
CA TYR A 80 17.21 -16.85 11.94
C TYR A 80 16.70 -17.82 10.89
N THR A 81 15.38 -17.92 10.79
CA THR A 81 14.69 -18.70 9.77
C THR A 81 13.43 -17.97 9.36
N PHE A 82 13.22 -17.78 8.08
CA PHE A 82 12.00 -17.19 7.53
C PHE A 82 11.16 -18.26 6.87
N ASP A 83 9.90 -18.34 7.27
CA ASP A 83 8.90 -19.19 6.67
C ASP A 83 7.82 -18.34 5.97
N PRO A 84 7.83 -18.26 4.62
CA PRO A 84 6.82 -17.53 3.86
C PRO A 84 5.43 -18.20 3.90
N LYS A 85 5.34 -19.47 4.32
CA LYS A 85 4.08 -20.24 4.38
C LYS A 85 3.50 -20.31 5.80
N SER A 86 4.16 -19.68 6.77
CA SER A 86 3.74 -19.69 8.16
C SER A 86 2.40 -18.95 8.35
N LYS A 87 1.60 -19.43 9.30
CA LYS A 87 0.32 -18.81 9.64
C LYS A 87 0.56 -17.45 10.29
N LEU A 88 0.06 -16.39 9.66
CA LEU A 88 0.02 -15.08 10.28
C LEU A 88 -1.04 -15.07 11.39
N PRO A 89 -0.73 -14.49 12.57
CA PRO A 89 -1.70 -14.32 13.64
C PRO A 89 -2.82 -13.38 13.18
N THR A 90 -3.98 -13.49 13.82
CA THR A 90 -5.13 -12.61 13.56
C THR A 90 -5.04 -11.29 14.32
N GLU A 91 -4.12 -11.21 15.29
CA GLU A 91 -3.91 -10.05 16.15
C GLU A 91 -2.77 -9.18 15.61
N GLU A 92 -3.05 -7.90 15.42
CA GLU A 92 -2.07 -6.88 15.11
C GLU A 92 -1.61 -6.23 16.42
N THR A 93 -0.32 -6.32 16.72
CA THR A 93 0.26 -5.67 17.92
C THR A 93 1.33 -4.65 17.58
N ILE A 94 1.60 -4.45 16.29
CA ILE A 94 2.55 -3.45 15.80
C ILE A 94 1.80 -2.56 14.83
N THR A 95 1.52 -1.33 15.28
CA THR A 95 0.81 -0.31 14.51
C THR A 95 1.77 0.71 13.90
N ALA A 96 2.97 0.90 14.45
CA ALA A 96 3.97 1.79 13.87
C ALA A 96 4.53 1.25 12.53
N PRO A 97 4.85 2.15 11.58
CA PRO A 97 5.57 1.79 10.37
C PRO A 97 6.90 1.09 10.70
N THR A 98 7.21 0.02 9.99
CA THR A 98 8.49 -0.71 10.18
C THR A 98 9.70 0.20 9.98
N ALA A 99 9.61 1.18 9.07
CA ALA A 99 10.65 2.19 8.91
C ALA A 99 10.92 3.00 10.20
N ASP A 100 9.87 3.34 10.95
CA ASP A 100 9.97 4.12 12.19
C ASP A 100 10.55 3.27 13.32
N ILE A 101 10.14 2.01 13.42
CA ILE A 101 10.70 1.04 14.38
C ILE A 101 12.20 0.84 14.11
N LEU A 102 12.60 0.71 12.83
CA LEU A 102 14.00 0.57 12.44
C LEU A 102 14.79 1.86 12.66
N ALA A 103 14.20 3.03 12.43
CA ALA A 103 14.83 4.32 12.72
C ALA A 103 15.03 4.51 14.23
N GLU A 104 14.05 4.12 15.04
CA GLU A 104 14.13 4.13 16.49
C GLU A 104 15.19 3.14 17.01
N ALA A 105 15.27 1.95 16.43
CA ALA A 105 16.34 1.00 16.74
C ALA A 105 17.75 1.56 16.44
N LYS A 106 17.92 2.27 15.32
CA LYS A 106 19.18 2.97 15.00
C LYS A 106 19.49 4.04 16.05
N ARG A 107 18.51 4.84 16.47
CA ARG A 107 18.70 5.85 17.53
C ARG A 107 19.14 5.24 18.86
N ARG A 108 18.70 4.01 19.16
CA ARG A 108 19.07 3.26 20.37
C ARG A 108 20.45 2.61 20.31
N GLY A 109 21.18 2.71 19.20
CA GLY A 109 22.53 2.15 19.07
C GLY A 109 22.56 0.63 18.89
N VAL A 110 21.56 0.08 18.20
CA VAL A 110 21.43 -1.34 17.90
C VAL A 110 22.50 -1.82 16.90
N PRO A 111 23.03 -3.06 17.02
CA PRO A 111 24.03 -3.60 16.09
C PRO A 111 23.55 -3.56 14.62
N GLY A 112 24.39 -3.07 13.71
CA GLY A 112 24.04 -2.89 12.29
C GLY A 112 23.48 -1.51 11.93
N SER A 113 23.39 -0.58 12.90
CA SER A 113 23.11 0.84 12.67
C SER A 113 24.27 1.58 11.97
N ASP A 114 25.47 1.01 11.99
CA ASP A 114 26.71 1.68 11.60
C ASP A 114 26.93 1.56 10.09
N ASN A 115 26.20 2.33 9.31
CA ASN A 115 26.62 2.65 7.94
C ASN A 115 27.34 4.01 7.96
N GLY A 116 28.63 3.99 8.35
CA GLY A 116 29.54 5.14 8.22
C GLY A 116 30.30 5.55 9.50
N THR A 117 31.59 5.20 9.53
CA THR A 117 32.73 5.89 10.19
C THR A 117 32.51 6.53 11.57
N GLY A 118 33.21 5.99 12.58
CA GLY A 118 33.07 6.34 13.99
C GLY A 118 33.55 7.73 14.42
N SER A 119 33.04 8.16 15.57
CA SER A 119 33.77 8.73 16.71
C SER A 119 32.78 9.14 17.82
N ARG A 120 32.98 8.63 19.03
CA ARG A 120 32.53 9.22 20.31
C ARG A 120 33.56 8.79 21.37
N PRO A 121 33.70 9.44 22.55
CA PRO A 121 33.06 10.67 23.03
C PRO A 121 34.03 11.65 23.76
N ALA A 122 33.58 12.88 24.03
CA ALA A 122 34.02 13.61 25.22
C ALA A 122 32.91 14.54 25.75
N ALA A 123 32.87 14.65 27.08
CA ALA A 123 31.79 15.18 27.91
C ALA A 123 31.78 16.72 28.08
N ALA A 124 30.67 17.20 28.65
CA ALA A 124 30.32 18.59 28.98
C ALA A 124 31.26 19.27 30.02
N PRO A 125 31.05 20.58 30.28
CA PRO A 125 30.38 20.94 31.55
C PRO A 125 29.40 22.15 31.51
N ASN A 126 28.51 22.18 32.51
CA ASN A 126 27.47 23.18 32.85
C ASN A 126 28.00 24.59 33.22
N PRO A 127 27.09 25.58 33.38
CA PRO A 127 26.96 26.30 34.67
C PRO A 127 25.50 26.53 35.17
N PRO A 128 25.30 27.05 36.42
CA PRO A 128 24.06 26.89 37.20
C PRO A 128 23.21 28.17 37.47
N ALA A 129 21.95 27.89 37.84
CA ALA A 129 21.04 28.49 38.84
C ALA A 129 20.70 30.00 38.88
N GLY A 130 19.38 30.29 38.96
CA GLY A 130 18.88 31.34 39.86
C GLY A 130 17.58 32.08 39.46
N ALA A 131 16.56 31.93 40.32
CA ALA A 131 15.59 32.96 40.75
C ALA A 131 14.20 33.10 40.06
N THR A 132 13.20 32.51 40.76
CA THR A 132 11.96 33.11 41.31
C THR A 132 10.87 33.73 40.42
N ALA A 133 9.64 33.24 40.62
CA ALA A 133 8.35 33.84 40.26
C ALA A 133 7.95 35.03 41.18
N PRO A 134 7.04 35.93 40.73
CA PRO A 134 5.77 36.16 41.46
C PRO A 134 4.52 36.39 40.56
N PRO A 135 3.29 36.53 41.15
CA PRO A 135 2.02 36.13 40.51
C PRO A 135 1.08 37.27 40.04
N ALA A 136 0.04 36.82 39.31
CA ALA A 136 -1.30 37.36 39.03
C ALA A 136 -1.71 38.79 39.45
N ARG A 137 -2.30 39.53 38.49
CA ARG A 137 -3.35 40.51 38.75
C ARG A 137 -4.25 40.75 37.53
N ALA A 138 -5.55 40.65 37.72
CA ALA A 138 -6.62 41.32 36.97
C ALA A 138 -7.53 41.99 38.03
N PRO A 139 -8.52 42.83 37.70
CA PRO A 139 -8.88 43.50 36.43
C PRO A 139 -9.01 45.04 36.62
N GLU A 140 -9.25 45.82 35.55
CA GLU A 140 -10.21 46.94 35.58
C GLU A 140 -10.47 47.52 34.18
N ALA A 141 -11.71 47.97 34.01
CA ALA A 141 -12.38 48.28 32.77
C ALA A 141 -12.27 49.76 32.36
N VAL A 142 -12.27 50.04 31.06
CA VAL A 142 -12.89 51.24 30.50
C VAL A 142 -13.50 50.89 29.13
N SER A 143 -14.83 50.87 29.09
CA SER A 143 -15.60 51.12 27.85
C SER A 143 -15.57 52.62 27.56
N GLU A 144 -15.39 53.03 26.30
CA GLU A 144 -16.49 53.42 25.40
C GLU A 144 -15.96 54.11 24.12
N ARG A 145 -16.67 53.83 23.01
CA ARG A 145 -16.81 54.58 21.73
C ARG A 145 -15.89 54.27 20.54
N ALA A 146 -16.40 53.30 19.77
CA ALA A 146 -16.69 53.36 18.34
C ALA A 146 -15.92 54.34 17.43
N VAL A 147 -15.08 53.75 16.56
CA VAL A 147 -14.84 54.25 15.19
C VAL A 147 -15.06 53.08 14.23
N VAL A 148 -16.04 53.24 13.35
CA VAL A 148 -16.37 52.34 12.24
C VAL A 148 -15.16 52.21 11.33
N SER A 149 -14.71 50.97 11.09
CA SER A 149 -13.75 50.65 10.03
C SER A 149 -14.47 49.94 8.87
N PRO A 150 -14.20 50.33 7.62
CA PRO A 150 -14.97 49.91 6.45
C PRO A 150 -14.80 48.42 6.14
N GLN A 151 -15.91 47.79 5.75
CA GLN A 151 -15.97 46.39 5.31
C GLN A 151 -14.99 46.14 4.17
N GLN A 152 -14.10 45.19 4.41
CA GLN A 152 -13.24 44.58 3.40
C GLN A 152 -14.12 43.85 2.38
N PRO A 153 -13.94 44.07 1.06
CA PRO A 153 -14.69 43.33 0.04
C PRO A 153 -14.48 41.83 0.25
N PRO A 154 -15.52 40.99 0.06
CA PRO A 154 -15.35 39.55 0.14
C PRO A 154 -14.29 39.13 -0.88
N ALA A 155 -13.25 38.45 -0.40
CA ALA A 155 -12.27 37.81 -1.25
C ALA A 155 -13.01 36.88 -2.24
N PRO A 156 -12.58 36.80 -3.51
CA PRO A 156 -13.14 35.85 -4.45
C PRO A 156 -13.12 34.46 -3.80
N GLN A 157 -14.31 33.87 -3.66
CA GLN A 157 -14.42 32.50 -3.20
C GLN A 157 -13.55 31.66 -4.13
N ALA A 158 -12.54 31.01 -3.56
CA ALA A 158 -11.76 30.02 -4.28
C ALA A 158 -12.76 29.04 -4.88
N ILE A 159 -12.78 29.00 -6.22
CA ILE A 159 -13.37 27.89 -6.96
C ILE A 159 -12.77 26.65 -6.30
N PRO A 160 -13.57 25.66 -5.86
CA PRO A 160 -12.99 24.41 -5.38
C PRO A 160 -12.09 23.91 -6.49
N GLU A 161 -10.77 23.92 -6.27
CA GLU A 161 -9.91 23.06 -7.05
C GLU A 161 -10.46 21.66 -6.79
N GLU A 162 -11.12 21.11 -7.81
CA GLU A 162 -11.42 19.69 -7.87
C GLU A 162 -10.07 18.99 -7.76
N GLY A 163 -9.71 18.66 -6.51
CA GLY A 163 -8.63 17.74 -6.20
C GLY A 163 -8.84 16.45 -6.99
N PRO A 164 -7.79 15.62 -7.11
CA PRO A 164 -7.89 14.37 -7.87
C PRO A 164 -9.19 13.65 -7.49
N PRO A 165 -10.02 13.27 -8.47
CA PRO A 165 -11.32 12.69 -8.17
C PRO A 165 -11.12 11.54 -7.21
N ALA A 166 -12.03 11.42 -6.23
CA ALA A 166 -12.08 10.30 -5.30
C ALA A 166 -11.75 9.03 -6.08
N THR A 167 -10.75 8.28 -5.62
CA THR A 167 -10.17 7.10 -6.28
C THR A 167 -11.23 6.01 -6.44
N GLU A 168 -12.22 6.24 -7.29
CA GLU A 168 -13.29 5.30 -7.61
C GLU A 168 -12.64 3.99 -8.00
N LEU A 169 -13.12 2.88 -7.45
CA LEU A 169 -12.62 1.57 -7.85
C LEU A 169 -12.82 1.41 -9.36
N TYR A 170 -11.71 1.38 -10.09
CA TYR A 170 -11.71 1.13 -11.52
C TYR A 170 -12.43 -0.21 -11.81
N PRO A 171 -13.16 -0.33 -12.93
CA PRO A 171 -13.58 -1.64 -13.39
C PRO A 171 -12.34 -2.52 -13.56
N LEU A 172 -12.52 -3.83 -13.42
CA LEU A 172 -11.45 -4.81 -13.56
C LEU A 172 -11.87 -5.88 -14.55
N PRO A 173 -10.91 -6.49 -15.26
CA PRO A 173 -11.23 -7.52 -16.20
C PRO A 173 -11.74 -8.76 -15.46
N VAL A 174 -12.75 -9.41 -16.02
CA VAL A 174 -13.16 -10.74 -15.56
C VAL A 174 -12.15 -11.79 -16.00
N GLY A 175 -11.97 -12.79 -15.15
CA GLY A 175 -11.11 -13.94 -15.38
C GLY A 175 -11.86 -15.25 -15.14
N LYS A 176 -11.10 -16.32 -14.93
CA LYS A 176 -11.68 -17.61 -14.57
C LYS A 176 -12.16 -17.56 -13.12
N LEU A 177 -13.44 -17.82 -12.91
CA LEU A 177 -14.01 -17.85 -11.57
C LEU A 177 -13.63 -19.16 -10.88
N VAL A 178 -12.84 -19.07 -9.80
CA VAL A 178 -12.45 -20.22 -8.98
C VAL A 178 -13.49 -20.50 -7.91
N TYR A 179 -13.97 -19.43 -7.28
CA TYR A 179 -15.07 -19.46 -6.34
C TYR A 179 -16.03 -18.32 -6.64
N GLU A 180 -17.33 -18.63 -6.61
CA GLU A 180 -18.40 -17.71 -6.95
C GLU A 180 -19.30 -17.48 -5.74
N SER A 181 -19.61 -16.21 -5.47
CA SER A 181 -20.65 -15.74 -4.55
C SER A 181 -20.62 -16.44 -3.20
N LEU A 182 -19.41 -16.58 -2.65
CA LEU A 182 -19.20 -17.12 -1.31
C LEU A 182 -19.77 -16.14 -0.29
N LYS A 183 -20.89 -16.50 0.34
CA LYS A 183 -21.47 -15.70 1.43
C LYS A 183 -20.48 -15.58 2.58
N THR A 184 -20.08 -14.35 2.91
CA THR A 184 -19.04 -14.09 3.91
C THR A 184 -19.38 -14.69 5.28
N ALA A 185 -20.66 -14.71 5.66
CA ALA A 185 -21.15 -15.31 6.91
C ALA A 185 -20.80 -16.81 7.10
N PHE A 186 -20.46 -17.53 6.03
CA PHE A 186 -20.09 -18.95 6.10
C PHE A 186 -18.63 -19.21 5.74
N VAL A 187 -17.84 -18.17 5.49
CA VAL A 187 -16.45 -18.30 5.04
C VAL A 187 -15.49 -18.14 6.22
N ASP A 188 -14.67 -19.16 6.45
CA ASP A 188 -13.45 -19.02 7.27
C ASP A 188 -12.39 -18.29 6.44
N PHE A 189 -12.33 -16.96 6.59
CA PHE A 189 -11.46 -16.11 5.79
C PHE A 189 -9.97 -16.43 5.96
N PRO A 190 -9.42 -16.62 7.17
CA PRO A 190 -8.04 -17.07 7.33
C PRO A 190 -7.75 -18.41 6.65
N LYS A 191 -8.69 -19.35 6.65
CA LYS A 191 -8.52 -20.63 5.93
C LYS A 191 -8.58 -20.45 4.42
N LEU A 192 -9.46 -19.59 3.91
CA LEU A 192 -9.50 -19.24 2.49
C LEU A 192 -8.16 -18.67 2.03
N LEU A 193 -7.62 -17.65 2.73
CA LEU A 193 -6.34 -17.05 2.40
C LEU A 193 -5.19 -18.08 2.35
N ARG A 194 -5.18 -19.04 3.28
CA ARG A 194 -4.20 -20.14 3.28
C ARG A 194 -4.35 -21.05 2.05
N SER A 195 -5.58 -21.37 1.64
CA SER A 195 -5.81 -22.17 0.43
C SER A 195 -5.33 -21.43 -0.80
N LEU A 196 -5.74 -20.16 -0.99
CA LEU A 196 -5.33 -19.35 -2.13
C LEU A 196 -3.81 -19.18 -2.21
N SER A 197 -3.14 -19.10 -1.06
CA SER A 197 -1.68 -19.07 -0.99
C SER A 197 -1.03 -20.41 -1.37
N ALA A 198 -1.54 -21.52 -0.83
CA ALA A 198 -1.04 -22.87 -1.13
C ALA A 198 -1.24 -23.23 -2.61
N ASP A 199 -2.38 -22.84 -3.18
CA ASP A 199 -2.76 -23.06 -4.58
C ASP A 199 -2.04 -22.09 -5.54
N ARG A 200 -1.20 -21.18 -5.00
CA ARG A 200 -0.45 -20.16 -5.75
C ARG A 200 -1.34 -19.29 -6.64
N LEU A 201 -2.51 -18.87 -6.12
CA LEU A 201 -3.46 -18.03 -6.85
C LEU A 201 -2.75 -16.81 -7.46
N THR A 202 -3.00 -16.59 -8.73
CA THR A 202 -2.67 -15.35 -9.44
C THR A 202 -3.97 -14.76 -9.94
N GLY A 203 -4.37 -13.61 -9.41
CA GLY A 203 -5.70 -13.05 -9.64
C GLY A 203 -6.12 -12.12 -8.52
N TYR A 204 -7.42 -12.01 -8.26
CA TYR A 204 -7.93 -11.19 -7.16
C TYR A 204 -9.12 -11.84 -6.46
N LEU A 205 -9.26 -11.53 -5.18
CA LEU A 205 -10.46 -11.76 -4.41
C LEU A 205 -11.28 -10.47 -4.41
N ARG A 206 -12.55 -10.53 -4.77
CA ARG A 206 -13.49 -9.40 -4.74
C ARG A 206 -14.49 -9.60 -3.63
N LEU A 207 -14.74 -8.55 -2.84
CA LEU A 207 -15.84 -8.46 -1.88
C LEU A 207 -16.88 -7.49 -2.39
N THR A 208 -18.13 -7.93 -2.37
CA THR A 208 -19.30 -7.12 -2.70
C THR A 208 -20.21 -7.05 -1.48
N GLY A 209 -20.16 -5.93 -0.75
CA GLY A 209 -21.06 -5.60 0.35
C GLY A 209 -22.28 -4.82 -0.12
N GLN A 210 -23.09 -4.32 0.83
CA GLN A 210 -24.26 -3.48 0.52
C GLN A 210 -23.86 -2.06 0.08
N ALA A 211 -22.91 -1.47 0.79
CA ALA A 211 -22.36 -0.14 0.50
C ALA A 211 -20.82 -0.12 0.46
N SER A 212 -20.20 -1.30 0.56
CA SER A 212 -18.76 -1.48 0.52
C SER A 212 -18.35 -2.38 -0.64
N ARG A 213 -17.17 -2.10 -1.18
CA ARG A 213 -16.52 -2.92 -2.20
C ARG A 213 -15.07 -3.13 -1.78
N GLY A 214 -14.61 -4.35 -1.88
CA GLY A 214 -13.25 -4.71 -1.52
C GLY A 214 -12.57 -5.49 -2.62
N MET A 215 -11.26 -5.36 -2.71
CA MET A 215 -10.43 -6.21 -3.54
C MET A 215 -9.12 -6.53 -2.82
N ILE A 216 -8.67 -7.77 -2.99
CA ILE A 216 -7.33 -8.19 -2.61
C ILE A 216 -6.66 -8.83 -3.83
N LEU A 217 -5.52 -8.29 -4.25
CA LEU A 217 -4.76 -8.76 -5.40
C LEU A 217 -3.73 -9.81 -4.97
N PHE A 218 -3.62 -10.90 -5.72
CA PHE A 218 -2.70 -12.00 -5.48
C PHE A 218 -1.81 -12.27 -6.69
N TYR A 219 -0.54 -12.57 -6.44
CA TYR A 219 0.42 -13.03 -7.43
C TYR A 219 1.16 -14.26 -6.89
N GLN A 220 1.02 -15.39 -7.57
CA GLN A 220 1.63 -16.68 -7.20
C GLN A 220 1.38 -17.12 -5.73
N GLY A 221 0.20 -16.79 -5.19
CA GLY A 221 -0.21 -17.10 -3.82
C GLY A 221 0.24 -16.08 -2.77
N SER A 222 1.02 -15.07 -3.17
CA SER A 222 1.33 -13.93 -2.33
C SER A 222 0.27 -12.85 -2.53
N LEU A 223 -0.24 -12.31 -1.43
CA LEU A 223 -1.04 -11.10 -1.47
C LEU A 223 -0.10 -9.94 -1.84
N ILE A 224 -0.51 -9.08 -2.77
CA ILE A 224 0.31 -7.96 -3.27
C ILE A 224 -0.24 -6.62 -2.80
N GLU A 225 -1.55 -6.41 -2.92
CA GLU A 225 -2.19 -5.14 -2.58
C GLU A 225 -3.66 -5.36 -2.21
N SER A 226 -4.21 -4.48 -1.38
CA SER A 226 -5.63 -4.48 -1.03
C SER A 226 -6.25 -3.11 -1.27
N PHE A 227 -7.52 -3.10 -1.67
CA PHE A 227 -8.31 -1.91 -1.94
C PHE A 227 -9.67 -2.06 -1.28
N TYR A 228 -10.15 -0.99 -0.68
CA TYR A 228 -11.44 -0.98 -0.02
C TYR A 228 -12.12 0.36 -0.24
N ASP A 229 -13.34 0.32 -0.73
CA ASP A 229 -14.22 1.46 -0.92
C ASP A 229 -15.43 1.29 -0.01
N GLY A 230 -15.48 2.10 1.06
CA GLY A 230 -16.63 2.17 1.98
C GLY A 230 -17.58 3.33 1.66
N GLY A 231 -17.49 3.95 0.48
CA GLY A 231 -18.36 5.03 0.02
C GLY A 231 -17.88 6.46 0.28
N ALA A 232 -16.93 6.67 1.19
CA ALA A 232 -16.35 8.00 1.45
C ALA A 232 -14.99 8.19 0.76
N VAL A 233 -14.06 7.28 1.03
CA VAL A 233 -12.70 7.31 0.50
C VAL A 233 -12.27 5.89 0.21
N VAL A 234 -11.63 5.71 -0.93
CA VAL A 234 -10.98 4.43 -1.25
C VAL A 234 -9.65 4.37 -0.52
N THR A 235 -9.53 3.35 0.31
CA THR A 235 -8.33 3.03 1.07
C THR A 235 -7.55 1.94 0.37
N THR A 236 -6.23 1.92 0.58
CA THR A 236 -5.32 0.90 0.03
C THR A 236 -4.45 0.28 1.12
N GLY A 237 -3.69 -0.77 0.79
CA GLY A 237 -2.72 -1.38 1.69
C GLY A 237 -3.36 -2.06 2.90
N ARG A 238 -2.65 -1.98 4.02
CA ARG A 238 -3.05 -2.64 5.29
C ARG A 238 -4.40 -2.16 5.79
N THR A 239 -4.67 -0.85 5.72
CA THR A 239 -5.95 -0.29 6.17
C THR A 239 -7.10 -0.87 5.38
N ALA A 240 -6.96 -0.97 4.05
CA ALA A 240 -7.95 -1.59 3.20
C ALA A 240 -8.16 -3.08 3.53
N PHE A 241 -7.07 -3.81 3.78
CA PHE A 241 -7.14 -5.21 4.19
C PHE A 241 -7.90 -5.39 5.51
N SER A 242 -7.62 -4.55 6.51
CA SER A 242 -8.30 -4.60 7.80
C SER A 242 -9.80 -4.28 7.69
N LEU A 243 -10.17 -3.30 6.85
CA LEU A 243 -11.58 -2.98 6.57
C LEU A 243 -12.27 -4.12 5.82
N PHE A 244 -11.63 -4.67 4.78
CA PHE A 244 -12.12 -5.85 4.06
C PHE A 244 -12.37 -7.01 5.01
N LYS A 245 -11.38 -7.32 5.87
CA LYS A 245 -11.49 -8.41 6.85
C LYS A 245 -12.64 -8.18 7.83
N ASN A 246 -12.83 -6.95 8.30
CA ASN A 246 -13.91 -6.62 9.24
C ASN A 246 -15.29 -6.90 8.63
N ASP A 247 -15.52 -6.53 7.38
CA ASP A 247 -16.77 -6.83 6.67
C ASP A 247 -16.99 -8.34 6.54
N VAL A 248 -15.93 -9.09 6.20
CA VAL A 248 -16.02 -10.54 6.08
C VAL A 248 -16.32 -11.20 7.44
N ASP A 249 -15.66 -10.78 8.51
CA ASP A 249 -15.86 -11.29 9.87
C ASP A 249 -17.27 -10.99 10.39
N ARG A 250 -17.86 -9.86 9.97
CA ARG A 250 -19.27 -9.52 10.25
C ARG A 250 -20.27 -10.31 9.41
N GLY A 251 -19.79 -11.05 8.40
CA GLY A 251 -20.64 -11.76 7.47
C GLY A 251 -21.39 -10.82 6.50
N GLU A 252 -20.84 -9.64 6.23
CA GLU A 252 -21.43 -8.67 5.31
C GLU A 252 -20.96 -8.96 3.88
N GLY A 253 -21.91 -9.22 2.97
CA GLY A 253 -21.65 -9.35 1.54
C GLY A 253 -21.32 -10.77 1.03
N SER A 254 -20.78 -10.80 -0.19
CA SER A 254 -20.32 -12.01 -0.86
C SER A 254 -18.94 -11.82 -1.47
N MET A 255 -18.21 -12.93 -1.62
CA MET A 255 -16.88 -12.93 -2.19
C MET A 255 -16.77 -13.79 -3.44
N ASP A 256 -16.00 -13.29 -4.39
CA ASP A 256 -15.62 -14.00 -5.60
C ASP A 256 -14.10 -14.13 -5.65
N VAL A 257 -13.60 -15.30 -6.06
CA VAL A 257 -12.17 -15.51 -6.35
C VAL A 257 -11.99 -15.65 -7.85
N ILE A 258 -11.29 -14.69 -8.45
CA ILE A 258 -11.05 -14.63 -9.89
C ILE A 258 -9.58 -14.93 -10.14
N GLU A 259 -9.30 -15.92 -10.98
CA GLU A 259 -7.97 -16.25 -11.50
C GLU A 259 -7.73 -15.49 -12.81
N LEU A 260 -6.55 -14.90 -12.92
CA LEU A 260 -6.09 -14.13 -14.07
C LEU A 260 -4.67 -14.56 -14.46
N SER A 261 -4.22 -14.18 -15.65
CA SER A 261 -2.82 -14.36 -16.01
C SER A 261 -1.91 -13.41 -15.22
N ALA A 262 -0.65 -13.80 -15.07
CA ALA A 262 0.38 -13.02 -14.38
C ALA A 262 0.58 -11.64 -15.02
N GLU A 263 0.48 -11.57 -16.35
CA GLU A 263 0.54 -10.34 -17.13
C GLU A 263 -0.55 -9.35 -16.69
N VAL A 264 -1.79 -9.84 -16.59
CA VAL A 264 -2.96 -9.02 -16.30
C VAL A 264 -2.96 -8.56 -14.84
N VAL A 265 -2.60 -9.43 -13.90
CA VAL A 265 -2.45 -9.05 -12.47
C VAL A 265 -1.42 -7.93 -12.31
N THR A 266 -0.28 -8.05 -12.99
CA THR A 266 0.77 -7.01 -12.97
C THR A 266 0.25 -5.68 -13.52
N ALA A 267 -0.52 -5.73 -14.61
CA ALA A 267 -1.10 -4.54 -15.23
C ALA A 267 -2.20 -3.90 -14.35
N ILE A 268 -3.01 -4.70 -13.65
CA ILE A 268 -3.99 -4.21 -12.66
C ILE A 268 -3.28 -3.52 -11.49
N TYR A 269 -2.21 -4.12 -10.97
CA TYR A 269 -1.42 -3.51 -9.91
C TYR A 269 -0.97 -2.10 -10.31
N GLN A 270 -0.43 -1.94 -11.52
CA GLN A 270 0.03 -0.65 -12.03
C GLN A 270 -1.11 0.32 -12.35
N LEU A 271 -2.22 -0.16 -12.91
CA LEU A 271 -3.42 0.66 -13.08
C LEU A 271 -3.80 1.33 -11.75
N LEU A 272 -3.60 0.65 -10.63
CA LEU A 272 -3.98 1.13 -9.32
C LEU A 272 -2.88 1.98 -8.66
N THR A 273 -1.60 1.62 -8.82
CA THR A 273 -0.50 2.25 -8.07
C THR A 273 0.41 3.18 -8.88
N ALA A 274 0.38 3.11 -10.22
CA ALA A 274 1.26 3.92 -11.07
C ALA A 274 0.91 5.41 -10.98
N PRO A 275 1.89 6.31 -11.12
CA PRO A 275 1.62 7.73 -11.27
C PRO A 275 0.91 8.03 -12.60
N THR A 276 0.09 9.07 -12.60
CA THR A 276 -0.55 9.59 -13.81
C THR A 276 0.44 10.50 -14.53
N ILE A 277 0.77 10.16 -15.77
CA ILE A 277 1.66 10.97 -16.64
C ILE A 277 0.89 11.94 -17.54
N LEU A 278 -0.36 11.60 -17.88
CA LEU A 278 -1.28 12.47 -18.60
C LEU A 278 -2.61 12.44 -17.87
N GLN A 279 -3.10 13.61 -17.46
CA GLN A 279 -4.31 13.72 -16.64
C GLN A 279 -5.37 14.56 -17.34
N GLY A 280 -6.60 14.05 -17.37
CA GLY A 280 -7.80 14.83 -17.68
C GLY A 280 -7.92 15.38 -19.10
N LEU A 281 -7.21 14.80 -20.08
CA LEU A 281 -7.25 15.24 -21.47
C LEU A 281 -8.65 15.04 -22.05
N LEU A 282 -9.27 16.09 -22.59
CA LEU A 282 -10.57 15.94 -23.26
C LEU A 282 -10.40 15.18 -24.57
N ALA A 283 -11.12 14.06 -24.71
CA ALA A 283 -10.99 13.14 -25.83
C ALA A 283 -11.20 13.83 -27.20
N ARG A 284 -12.09 14.84 -27.27
CA ARG A 284 -12.34 15.62 -28.49
C ARG A 284 -11.12 16.34 -29.07
N PHE A 285 -10.06 16.55 -28.27
CA PHE A 285 -8.82 17.20 -28.69
C PHE A 285 -7.67 16.21 -28.91
N VAL A 286 -7.91 14.92 -28.72
CA VAL A 286 -6.88 13.88 -28.74
C VAL A 286 -7.22 12.85 -29.81
N ASP A 287 -6.30 12.62 -30.73
CA ASP A 287 -6.35 11.42 -31.56
C ASP A 287 -5.89 10.22 -30.71
N VAL A 288 -6.87 9.46 -30.22
CA VAL A 288 -6.61 8.33 -29.29
C VAL A 288 -5.88 7.19 -29.98
N ARG A 289 -6.05 7.03 -31.30
CA ARG A 289 -5.33 6.00 -32.05
C ARG A 289 -3.86 6.38 -32.19
N ALA A 290 -3.57 7.64 -32.52
CA ALA A 290 -2.21 8.15 -32.55
C ALA A 290 -1.56 8.12 -31.15
N LEU A 291 -2.32 8.44 -30.09
CA LEU A 291 -1.84 8.33 -28.71
C LEU A 291 -1.47 6.88 -28.37
N LEU A 292 -2.35 5.92 -28.66
CA LEU A 292 -2.06 4.50 -28.44
C LEU A 292 -0.81 4.08 -29.21
N GLN A 293 -0.70 4.44 -30.49
CA GLN A 293 0.49 4.15 -31.29
C GLN A 293 1.76 4.72 -30.65
N TYR A 294 1.73 5.98 -30.20
CA TYR A 294 2.86 6.60 -29.49
C TYR A 294 3.22 5.81 -28.22
N LEU A 295 2.24 5.40 -27.41
CA LEU A 295 2.48 4.60 -26.21
C LEU A 295 3.10 3.23 -26.55
N GLN A 296 2.76 2.64 -27.69
CA GLN A 296 3.35 1.39 -28.18
C GLN A 296 4.79 1.59 -28.66
N GLU A 297 5.05 2.64 -29.44
CA GLU A 297 6.38 2.97 -29.99
C GLU A 297 7.38 3.30 -28.88
N GLU A 298 6.96 4.09 -27.89
CA GLU A 298 7.76 4.44 -26.72
C GLU A 298 7.84 3.32 -25.67
N LYS A 299 7.25 2.16 -25.95
CA LYS A 299 7.25 0.98 -25.07
C LYS A 299 6.73 1.26 -23.67
N ILE A 300 5.72 2.13 -23.58
CA ILE A 300 5.15 2.52 -22.29
C ILE A 300 4.52 1.31 -21.60
N HIS A 301 4.83 1.19 -20.32
CA HIS A 301 4.31 0.16 -19.44
C HIS A 301 3.28 0.80 -18.49
N GLY A 302 2.00 0.41 -18.58
CA GLY A 302 0.96 1.07 -17.79
C GLY A 302 -0.46 0.91 -18.34
N SER A 303 -1.26 1.96 -18.24
CA SER A 303 -2.66 1.92 -18.64
C SER A 303 -3.16 3.24 -19.20
N LEU A 304 -3.97 3.19 -20.24
CA LEU A 304 -4.78 4.31 -20.72
C LEU A 304 -6.21 4.14 -20.20
N LEU A 305 -6.69 5.14 -19.49
CA LEU A 305 -8.05 5.20 -18.94
C LEU A 305 -8.87 6.19 -19.75
N VAL A 306 -10.11 5.81 -20.05
CA VAL A 306 -11.10 6.64 -20.73
C VAL A 306 -12.33 6.73 -19.84
N ARG A 307 -12.60 7.92 -19.33
CA ARG A 307 -13.73 8.22 -18.45
C ARG A 307 -14.78 8.98 -19.24
N ALA A 308 -15.81 8.27 -19.70
CA ALA A 308 -17.04 8.86 -20.20
C ALA A 308 -18.00 9.14 -19.01
N PRO A 309 -19.07 9.93 -19.19
CA PRO A 309 -20.03 10.24 -18.12
C PRO A 309 -20.67 9.01 -17.47
N GLU A 310 -21.04 7.99 -18.26
CA GLU A 310 -21.78 6.80 -17.78
C GLU A 310 -20.95 5.51 -17.89
N GLU A 311 -19.73 5.58 -18.42
CA GLU A 311 -18.92 4.41 -18.77
C GLU A 311 -17.43 4.71 -18.55
N MET A 312 -16.66 3.67 -18.26
CA MET A 312 -15.23 3.75 -18.12
C MET A 312 -14.57 2.63 -18.91
N GLY A 313 -13.66 3.00 -19.80
CA GLY A 313 -12.84 2.09 -20.57
C GLY A 313 -11.39 2.11 -20.07
N ILE A 314 -10.75 0.96 -20.09
CA ILE A 314 -9.36 0.80 -19.68
C ILE A 314 -8.64 -0.03 -20.73
N VAL A 315 -7.46 0.45 -21.10
CA VAL A 315 -6.50 -0.24 -21.95
C VAL A 315 -5.25 -0.54 -21.14
N LEU A 316 -4.86 -1.82 -21.08
CA LEU A 316 -3.67 -2.29 -20.38
C LEU A 316 -2.50 -2.45 -21.36
N LEU A 317 -1.35 -1.90 -20.99
CA LEU A 317 -0.13 -1.86 -21.79
C LEU A 317 1.04 -2.47 -21.00
N ARG A 318 1.88 -3.24 -21.68
CA ARG A 318 3.12 -3.81 -21.11
C ARG A 318 4.24 -3.73 -22.13
N ASP A 319 5.30 -3.01 -21.81
CA ASP A 319 6.44 -2.79 -22.72
C ASP A 319 5.97 -2.32 -24.12
N GLY A 320 4.95 -1.44 -24.16
CA GLY A 320 4.27 -1.00 -25.38
C GLY A 320 3.33 -2.01 -26.01
N ALA A 321 3.33 -3.28 -25.62
CA ALA A 321 2.36 -4.25 -26.12
C ALA A 321 0.99 -4.06 -25.48
N LEU A 322 -0.06 -4.16 -26.28
CA LEU A 322 -1.43 -4.17 -25.80
C LEU A 322 -1.76 -5.50 -25.14
N LEU A 323 -1.93 -5.52 -23.82
CA LEU A 323 -2.37 -6.71 -23.09
C LEU A 323 -3.87 -6.95 -23.27
N GLY A 324 -4.62 -5.86 -23.39
CA GLY A 324 -6.03 -5.89 -23.74
C GLY A 324 -6.76 -4.66 -23.25
N ALA A 325 -8.05 -4.60 -23.59
CA ALA A 325 -8.95 -3.52 -23.24
C ALA A 325 -10.26 -4.10 -22.66
N PHE A 326 -10.92 -3.33 -21.82
CA PHE A 326 -12.23 -3.68 -21.24
C PHE A 326 -12.96 -2.41 -20.81
N THR A 327 -14.28 -2.48 -20.62
CA THR A 327 -15.09 -1.40 -20.04
C THR A 327 -15.86 -1.88 -18.82
N ARG A 328 -16.54 -0.99 -18.10
CA ARG A 328 -17.42 -1.39 -16.98
C ARG A 328 -18.58 -2.24 -17.50
N GLY A 329 -19.18 -1.89 -18.63
CA GLY A 329 -20.24 -2.66 -19.28
C GLY A 329 -19.76 -3.95 -19.95
N GLN A 330 -18.49 -4.02 -20.34
CA GLN A 330 -17.86 -5.20 -20.98
C GLN A 330 -16.52 -5.51 -20.31
N PRO A 331 -16.55 -6.17 -19.14
CA PRO A 331 -15.35 -6.43 -18.36
C PRO A 331 -14.50 -7.57 -18.92
N GLN A 332 -14.92 -8.23 -20.01
CA GLN A 332 -14.10 -9.26 -20.65
C GLN A 332 -12.90 -8.60 -21.31
N LEU A 333 -11.69 -9.06 -20.98
CA LEU A 333 -10.47 -8.56 -21.61
C LEU A 333 -10.45 -8.96 -23.09
N VAL A 334 -10.47 -7.96 -23.98
CA VAL A 334 -10.37 -8.13 -25.43
C VAL A 334 -9.05 -7.59 -25.94
N SER A 335 -8.49 -8.19 -27.00
CA SER A 335 -7.20 -7.78 -27.55
C SER A 335 -7.28 -6.48 -28.37
N ASP A 336 -8.47 -6.05 -28.78
CA ASP A 336 -8.69 -4.86 -29.61
C ASP A 336 -9.17 -3.69 -28.73
N PRO A 337 -8.51 -2.52 -28.76
CA PRO A 337 -8.91 -1.38 -27.93
C PRO A 337 -10.16 -0.64 -28.46
N GLU A 338 -10.76 -1.07 -29.58
CA GLU A 338 -11.92 -0.41 -30.19
C GLU A 338 -13.11 -0.22 -29.24
N ILE A 339 -13.32 -1.12 -28.28
CA ILE A 339 -14.39 -0.95 -27.28
C ILE A 339 -14.17 0.28 -26.39
N VAL A 340 -12.91 0.67 -26.16
CA VAL A 340 -12.52 1.83 -25.36
C VAL A 340 -12.40 3.09 -26.23
N THR A 341 -11.83 2.99 -27.43
CA THR A 341 -11.70 4.15 -28.34
C THR A 341 -13.07 4.71 -28.74
N ARG A 342 -14.10 3.86 -28.86
CA ARG A 342 -15.49 4.31 -29.13
C ARG A 342 -16.04 5.27 -28.07
N LEU A 343 -15.63 5.13 -26.81
CA LEU A 343 -16.04 6.05 -25.72
C LEU A 343 -15.52 7.47 -25.94
N CYS A 344 -14.47 7.63 -26.74
CA CYS A 344 -13.85 8.93 -27.03
C CYS A 344 -14.68 9.79 -27.99
N ALA A 345 -15.70 9.22 -28.64
CA ALA A 345 -16.65 9.97 -29.46
C ALA A 345 -17.58 10.87 -28.61
N GLU A 346 -17.73 10.58 -27.32
CA GLU A 346 -18.56 11.39 -26.43
C GLU A 346 -17.87 12.70 -26.04
N SER A 347 -18.62 13.81 -26.09
CA SER A 347 -18.07 15.16 -25.94
C SER A 347 -17.40 15.43 -24.59
N LYS A 348 -17.85 14.77 -23.52
CA LYS A 348 -17.35 14.97 -22.14
C LYS A 348 -16.30 13.95 -21.73
N THR A 349 -15.91 13.04 -22.62
CA THR A 349 -14.95 12.00 -22.30
C THR A 349 -13.59 12.59 -21.99
N ARG A 350 -12.98 12.09 -20.90
CA ARG A 350 -11.62 12.42 -20.49
C ARG A 350 -10.72 11.21 -20.60
N ILE A 351 -9.46 11.45 -20.91
CA ILE A 351 -8.42 10.45 -21.06
C ILE A 351 -7.36 10.72 -20.02
N GLU A 352 -6.90 9.65 -19.38
CA GLU A 352 -5.79 9.63 -18.45
C GLU A 352 -4.81 8.55 -18.87
N VAL A 353 -3.52 8.77 -18.71
CA VAL A 353 -2.49 7.75 -18.92
C VAL A 353 -1.68 7.63 -17.65
N LYS A 354 -1.58 6.39 -17.15
CA LYS A 354 -0.75 6.02 -16.01
C LYS A 354 0.39 5.16 -16.52
N ALA A 355 1.60 5.43 -16.09
CA ALA A 355 2.80 4.73 -16.56
C ALA A 355 3.87 4.67 -15.46
N VAL A 356 4.76 3.68 -15.54
CA VAL A 356 5.90 3.47 -14.64
C VAL A 356 7.23 3.50 -15.37
#